data_AF-A0A7C6EA99-F1
#
_entry.id   AF-A0A7C6EA99-F1
#
_cell.length_a   1.000
_cell.length_b   1.000
_cell.length_c   1.000
_cell.angle_alpha   90.00
_cell.angle_beta   90.00
_cell.angle_gamma   90.00
#
_symmetry.space_group_name_H-M   'P 1'
#
loop_
_entity.id
_entity.type
_entity.pdbx_description
1 polymer ?
#
loop_
_entity_poly.entity_id
_entity_poly.type
_entity_poly.pdbx_seq_one_letter_code
_entity_poly.pdbx_strand_id
1 'polypeptide(L)' 'MAKNNTKLEVKKLKAEIERKIEESLGVLTEREEKVLRLRFGLGDGVPRTLEEVGQIFNITRERVRQIEAKALRKLRLCKF' A
#
# COMPACT_ATOMS: atom_id res chain seq x y z
N MET A 1 14.68 33.28 -9.66
CA MET A 1 14.60 31.96 -10.32
C MET A 1 15.23 30.92 -9.39
N ALA A 2 14.45 30.19 -8.59
CA ALA A 2 14.99 29.22 -7.61
C ALA A 2 13.99 28.10 -7.25
N LYS A 3 12.91 27.91 -8.01
CA LYS A 3 11.83 26.94 -7.68
C LYS A 3 12.03 25.55 -8.31
N ASN A 4 13.01 25.37 -9.19
CA ASN A 4 13.18 24.11 -9.93
C ASN A 4 13.91 23.03 -9.13
N ASN A 5 14.81 23.40 -8.21
CA ASN A 5 15.59 22.42 -7.45
C ASN A 5 14.73 21.68 -6.41
N THR A 6 13.86 22.39 -5.70
CA THR A 6 12.98 21.82 -4.68
C THR A 6 11.91 20.89 -5.27
N LYS A 7 11.37 21.18 -6.46
CA LYS A 7 10.39 20.30 -7.11
C LYS A 7 11.03 18.97 -7.57
N LEU A 8 12.29 19.02 -8.00
CA LEU A 8 13.05 17.82 -8.38
C LEU A 8 13.39 16.95 -7.15
N GLU A 9 13.72 17.60 -6.05
CA GLU A 9 14.07 16.95 -4.78
C GLU A 9 12.86 16.27 -4.12
N VAL A 10 11.70 16.94 -4.10
CA VAL A 10 10.43 16.32 -3.67
C VAL A 10 10.05 15.14 -4.58
N LYS A 11 10.26 15.26 -5.89
CA LYS A 11 10.00 14.16 -6.83
C LYS A 11 10.91 12.96 -6.57
N LYS A 12 12.19 13.20 -6.27
CA LYS A 12 13.14 12.14 -5.86
C LYS A 12 12.71 11.45 -4.57
N LEU A 13 12.36 12.21 -3.54
CA LEU A 13 11.90 11.67 -2.26
C LEU A 13 10.64 10.82 -2.42
N LYS A 14 9.69 11.27 -3.26
CA LYS A 14 8.47 10.49 -3.56
C LYS A 14 8.80 9.16 -4.24
N ALA A 15 9.71 9.16 -5.21
CA ALA A 15 10.14 7.96 -5.91
C ALA A 15 10.87 6.96 -4.99
N GLU A 16 11.69 7.44 -4.05
CA GLU A 16 12.35 6.60 -3.04
C GLU A 16 11.33 5.91 -2.12
N ILE A 17 10.30 6.65 -1.71
CA ILE A 17 9.20 6.13 -0.88
C ILE A 17 8.40 5.09 -1.66
N GLU A 18 8.02 5.39 -2.90
CA GLU A 18 7.29 4.45 -3.77
C GLU A 18 8.08 3.16 -3.97
N ARG A 19 9.39 3.24 -4.25
CA ARG A 19 10.24 2.05 -4.41
C ARG A 19 10.26 1.17 -3.16
N LYS A 20 10.44 1.77 -1.97
CA LYS A 20 10.44 1.02 -0.70
C LYS A 20 9.10 0.37 -0.41
N ILE A 21 8.00 1.04 -0.76
CA ILE A 21 6.66 0.47 -0.65
C ILE A 21 6.54 -0.73 -1.60
N GLU A 22 6.97 -0.61 -2.86
CA GLU A 22 6.95 -1.70 -3.85
C GLU A 22 7.76 -2.92 -3.37
N GLU A 23 8.98 -2.69 -2.87
CA GLU A 23 9.85 -3.72 -2.30
C GLU A 23 9.17 -4.43 -1.11
N SER A 24 8.51 -3.66 -0.24
CA SER A 24 7.75 -4.20 0.90
C SER A 24 6.52 -4.98 0.44
N LEU A 25 5.80 -4.51 -0.57
CA LEU A 25 4.61 -5.19 -1.09
C LEU A 25 4.98 -6.50 -1.81
N GLY A 26 6.17 -6.58 -2.41
CA GLY A 26 6.66 -7.77 -3.11
C GLY A 26 6.80 -9.03 -2.24
N VAL A 27 6.84 -8.91 -0.90
CA VAL A 27 6.87 -10.07 0.01
C VAL A 27 5.47 -10.62 0.33
N LEU A 28 4.42 -9.92 -0.07
CA LEU A 28 3.04 -10.31 0.17
C LEU A 28 2.50 -11.16 -0.98
N THR A 29 1.44 -11.90 -0.72
CA THR A 29 0.69 -12.56 -1.79
C THR A 29 -0.09 -11.52 -2.61
N GLU A 30 -0.36 -11.78 -3.88
CA GLU A 30 -1.14 -10.85 -4.73
C GLU A 30 -2.45 -10.38 -4.09
N ARG A 31 -3.12 -11.26 -3.33
CA ARG A 31 -4.37 -10.93 -2.65
C ARG A 31 -4.16 -10.02 -1.44
N GLU A 32 -3.11 -10.26 -0.66
CA GLU A 32 -2.71 -9.39 0.46
C GLU A 32 -2.28 -8.01 -0.06
N GLU A 33 -1.46 -7.99 -1.10
CA GLU A 33 -1.02 -6.77 -1.77
C GLU A 33 -2.20 -5.96 -2.30
N LYS A 34 -3.09 -6.56 -3.11
CA LYS A 34 -4.26 -5.85 -3.66
C LYS A 34 -5.17 -5.30 -2.57
N VAL A 35 -5.38 -6.04 -1.47
CA VAL A 35 -6.15 -5.56 -0.31
C VAL A 35 -5.49 -4.32 0.30
N LEU A 36 -4.18 -4.32 0.53
CA LEU A 36 -3.47 -3.16 1.06
C LEU A 36 -3.46 -1.99 0.07
N ARG A 37 -3.23 -2.24 -1.23
CA ARG A 37 -3.26 -1.20 -2.26
C ARG A 37 -4.61 -0.48 -2.27
N LEU A 38 -5.72 -1.21 -2.27
CA LEU A 38 -7.05 -0.63 -2.24
C LEU A 38 -7.35 0.07 -0.90
N ARG A 39 -6.91 -0.49 0.23
CA ARG A 39 -7.14 0.10 1.56
C ARG A 39 -6.43 1.44 1.75
N PHE A 40 -5.18 1.52 1.30
CA PHE A 40 -4.32 2.70 1.48
C PHE A 40 -4.24 3.61 0.25
N GLY A 41 -4.92 3.27 -0.85
CA GLY A 41 -4.88 4.03 -2.10
C GLY A 41 -3.49 4.02 -2.76
N LEU A 42 -2.76 2.90 -2.65
CA LEU A 42 -1.41 2.79 -3.21
C LEU A 42 -1.51 2.59 -4.73
N GLY A 43 -1.26 3.66 -5.47
CA GLY A 43 -1.28 3.70 -6.93
C GLY A 43 -2.37 4.63 -7.47
N ASP A 44 -3.62 4.46 -7.03
CA ASP A 44 -4.76 5.29 -7.44
C ASP A 44 -4.99 6.52 -6.54
N GLY A 45 -4.37 6.57 -5.37
CA GLY A 45 -4.48 7.68 -4.40
C GLY A 45 -5.81 7.72 -3.66
N VAL A 46 -6.67 6.72 -3.83
CA VAL A 46 -8.02 6.68 -3.25
C VAL A 46 -8.10 5.55 -2.22
N PRO A 47 -7.99 5.85 -0.91
CA PRO A 47 -8.15 4.84 0.12
C PRO A 47 -9.61 4.39 0.19
N ARG A 48 -9.84 3.07 0.20
CA ARG A 48 -11.16 2.45 0.35
C ARG A 48 -11.34 1.86 1.73
N THR A 49 -12.54 1.87 2.27
CA THR A 49 -12.92 1.26 3.56
C THR A 49 -12.86 -0.27 3.53
N LEU A 50 -12.90 -0.91 4.71
CA LEU A 50 -12.93 -2.37 4.79
C LEU A 50 -14.22 -2.95 4.17
N GLU A 51 -15.36 -2.24 4.27
CA GLU A 51 -16.58 -2.63 3.58
C GLU A 51 -16.43 -2.59 2.06
N GLU A 52 -15.92 -1.48 1.51
CA GLU A 52 -15.74 -1.31 0.06
C GLU A 52 -14.75 -2.32 -0.52
N VAL A 53 -13.64 -2.56 0.17
CA VAL A 53 -12.69 -3.61 -0.22
C VAL A 53 -13.36 -4.99 -0.15
N GLY A 54 -14.16 -5.24 0.89
CA GLY A 54 -14.93 -6.48 1.03
C GLY A 54 -15.88 -6.72 -0.15
N GLN A 55 -16.60 -5.67 -0.58
CA GLN A 55 -17.48 -5.71 -1.74
C GLN A 55 -16.71 -6.03 -3.04
N ILE A 56 -15.55 -5.40 -3.27
CA ILE A 56 -14.71 -5.66 -4.46
C ILE A 56 -14.24 -7.12 -4.53
N PHE A 57 -13.86 -7.69 -3.39
CA PHE A 57 -13.36 -9.07 -3.30
C PHE A 57 -14.43 -10.12 -3.04
N ASN A 58 -15.71 -9.73 -2.96
CA ASN A 58 -16.83 -10.59 -2.56
C ASN A 58 -16.53 -11.36 -1.25
N ILE A 59 -15.99 -10.66 -0.25
CA ILE A 59 -15.70 -11.22 1.08
C ILE A 59 -16.25 -10.33 2.19
N THR A 60 -16.42 -10.89 3.37
CA THR A 60 -16.87 -10.14 4.54
C THR A 60 -15.82 -9.12 4.98
N ARG A 61 -16.29 -8.03 5.59
CA ARG A 61 -15.45 -7.00 6.23
C ARG A 61 -14.41 -7.62 7.17
N GLU A 62 -14.82 -8.59 7.98
CA GLU A 62 -13.93 -9.27 8.92
C GLU A 62 -12.84 -10.06 8.21
N ARG A 63 -13.15 -10.67 7.05
CA ARG A 63 -12.12 -11.36 6.25
C ARG A 63 -11.08 -10.39 5.69
N VAL A 64 -11.49 -9.19 5.26
CA VAL A 64 -10.55 -8.13 4.84
C VAL A 64 -9.65 -7.74 6.01
N ARG A 65 -10.21 -7.51 7.20
CA ARG A 65 -9.45 -7.18 8.43
C ARG A 65 -8.41 -8.25 8.77
N GLN A 66 -8.76 -9.52 8.64
CA GLN A 66 -7.83 -10.64 8.86
C GLN A 66 -6.68 -10.64 7.85
N ILE A 67 -6.99 -10.40 6.56
CA ILE A 67 -5.97 -10.34 5.50
C ILE A 67 -5.03 -9.16 5.76
N GLU A 68 -5.56 -7.99 6.10
CA GLU A 68 -4.79 -6.79 6.46
C GLU A 68 -3.86 -7.07 7.65
N ALA A 69 -4.39 -7.60 8.76
CA ALA A 69 -3.59 -7.93 9.93
C ALA A 69 -2.48 -8.94 9.62
N LYS A 70 -2.77 -9.96 8.79
CA LYS A 70 -1.78 -10.95 8.35
C LYS A 70 -0.70 -10.32 7.49
N ALA A 71 -1.07 -9.47 6.53
CA ALA A 71 -0.14 -8.77 5.67
C ALA A 71 0.76 -7.82 6.47
N LEU A 72 0.19 -6.98 7.34
CA LEU A 72 0.94 -6.09 8.23
C LEU A 72 1.89 -6.87 9.15
N ARG A 73 1.48 -8.03 9.65
CA ARG A 73 2.36 -8.90 10.44
C ARG A 73 3.55 -9.41 9.61
N LYS A 74 3.33 -9.83 8.36
CA LYS A 74 4.43 -10.24 7.46
C LYS A 74 5.40 -9.10 7.20
N LEU A 75 4.90 -7.90 6.92
CA LEU A 75 5.73 -6.71 6.69
C LEU A 75 6.60 -6.36 7.91
N ARG A 76 6.07 -6.52 9.13
CA ARG A 76 6.83 -6.27 10.37
C ARG A 76 7.90 -7.34 10.66
N LEU A 77 7.70 -8.56 10.19
CA LEU A 77 8.61 -9.68 10.42
C LEU A 77 9.71 -9.76 9.37
N CYS A 78 9.48 -9.24 8.17
CA CYS A 78 10.50 -9.12 7.15
C CYS A 78 11.48 -8.02 7.58
N LYS A 79 12.65 -8.41 8.08
CA LYS A 79 13.74 -7.48 8.36
C LYS A 79 14.32 -7.03 7.01
N PHE A 80 14.17 -5.74 6.70
CA PHE A 80 14.86 -5.06 5.60
C PHE A 80 16.33 -4.79 5.95
#